data_AF-A0A9R0P1L3-F1
#
_entry.id   AF-A0A9R0P1L3-F1
#
_cell.length_a   1.000
_cell.length_b   1.000
_cell.length_c   1.000
_cell.angle_alpha   90.00
_cell.angle_beta   90.00
_cell.angle_gamma   90.00
#
_symmetry.space_group_name_H-M   'P 1'
#
loop_
_entity.id
_entity.type
_entity.pdbx_description
1 polymer ?
#
loop_
_entity_poly.entity_id
_entity_poly.type
_entity_poly.pdbx_seq_one_letter_code
_entity_poly.pdbx_strand_id
1 'polypeptide(L)'
;MIDEFAKNYLHGDLREIREELLGKLDGLGEYDIRRPLTATGTNLLGLVKHLTLTEARYFGEIFGRPFPEPLPRWDDLGARGTDMWATEDETRAEIITRYRRAWAHSDATITALAVDAPGHVPWWPRPDVLLFNVLVHVLTETSRHAGHADILREQLDGSLATDGHRDAQFWAARHAAVERAARAARAADRPL
;
A
#
# COMPACT_ATOMS: atom_id res chain seq x y z
N MET A 1 -12.86 27.50 5.07
CA MET A 1 -11.69 27.24 4.23
C MET A 1 -11.71 25.77 3.86
N ILE A 2 -11.87 25.45 2.58
CA ILE A 2 -11.94 24.06 2.09
C ILE A 2 -10.57 23.36 2.21
N ASP A 3 -9.48 24.13 2.16
CA ASP A 3 -8.10 23.65 2.12
C ASP A 3 -7.69 22.86 3.36
N GLU A 4 -7.87 23.42 4.56
CA GLU A 4 -7.58 22.72 5.82
C GLU A 4 -8.52 21.53 6.05
N PHE A 5 -9.79 21.64 5.62
CA PHE A 5 -10.71 20.52 5.67
C PHE A 5 -10.23 19.36 4.78
N ALA A 6 -9.88 19.65 3.53
CA ALA A 6 -9.38 18.64 2.59
C ALA A 6 -8.07 18.01 3.06
N LYS A 7 -7.12 18.81 3.57
CA LYS A 7 -5.86 18.32 4.14
C LYS A 7 -6.10 17.35 5.29
N ASN A 8 -6.94 17.76 6.25
CA ASN A 8 -7.24 16.93 7.42
C ASN A 8 -8.01 15.66 7.06
N TYR A 9 -8.92 15.73 6.10
CA TYR A 9 -9.67 14.57 5.60
C TYR A 9 -8.73 13.54 4.96
N LEU A 10 -7.92 13.96 3.97
CA LEU A 10 -6.97 13.08 3.29
C LEU A 10 -5.91 12.51 4.24
N HIS A 11 -5.45 13.31 5.22
CA HIS A 11 -4.50 12.84 6.23
C HIS A 11 -5.13 11.82 7.19
N GLY A 12 -6.40 12.02 7.55
CA GLY A 12 -7.19 11.06 8.32
C GLY A 12 -7.29 9.72 7.61
N ASP A 13 -7.79 9.72 6.37
CA ASP A 13 -7.90 8.51 5.53
C ASP A 13 -6.55 7.79 5.39
N LEU A 14 -5.47 8.55 5.20
CA LEU A 14 -4.13 7.98 5.09
C LEU A 14 -3.68 7.29 6.39
N ARG A 15 -4.03 7.83 7.57
CA ARG A 15 -3.74 7.18 8.87
C ARG A 15 -4.54 5.89 9.03
N GLU A 16 -5.80 5.88 8.65
CA GLU A 16 -6.66 4.70 8.75
C GLU A 16 -6.14 3.56 7.86
N ILE A 17 -5.89 3.83 6.58
CA ILE A 17 -5.45 2.79 5.63
C ILE A 17 -4.06 2.24 5.96
N ARG A 18 -3.19 3.06 6.57
CA ARG A 18 -1.88 2.66 7.09
C ARG A 18 -2.01 1.60 8.19
N GLU A 19 -2.93 1.82 9.13
CA GLU A 19 -3.26 0.86 10.19
C GLU A 19 -3.86 -0.42 9.60
N GLU A 20 -4.81 -0.30 8.67
CA GLU A 20 -5.42 -1.45 8.01
C GLU A 20 -4.39 -2.36 7.33
N LEU A 21 -3.44 -1.76 6.61
CA LEU A 21 -2.38 -2.49 5.94
C LEU A 21 -1.51 -3.27 6.95
N LEU A 22 -1.07 -2.62 8.03
CA LEU A 22 -0.25 -3.31 9.03
C LEU A 22 -1.03 -4.42 9.74
N GLY A 23 -2.32 -4.21 9.99
CA GLY A 23 -3.22 -5.23 10.54
C GLY A 23 -3.28 -6.50 9.68
N LYS A 24 -3.02 -6.41 8.36
CA LYS A 24 -2.95 -7.60 7.49
C LYS A 24 -1.81 -8.56 7.84
N LEU A 25 -0.84 -8.15 8.66
CA LEU A 25 0.22 -9.02 9.15
C LEU A 25 -0.15 -9.79 10.43
N ASP A 26 -1.22 -9.39 11.12
CA ASP A 26 -1.55 -9.91 12.44
C ASP A 26 -1.94 -11.40 12.40
N GLY A 27 -1.37 -12.17 13.32
CA GLY A 27 -1.61 -13.61 13.45
C GLY A 27 -0.89 -14.50 12.43
N LEU A 28 -0.18 -13.92 11.44
CA LEU A 28 0.54 -14.69 10.42
C LEU A 28 1.98 -15.01 10.84
N GLY A 29 2.49 -16.18 10.44
CA GLY A 29 3.88 -16.60 10.66
C GLY A 29 4.88 -15.91 9.72
N GLU A 30 6.19 -15.97 10.04
CA GLU A 30 7.26 -15.34 9.24
C GLU A 30 7.28 -15.79 7.78
N TYR A 31 7.08 -17.09 7.53
CA TYR A 31 7.08 -17.64 6.18
C TYR A 31 5.94 -17.06 5.33
N ASP A 32 4.72 -17.00 5.86
CA ASP A 32 3.53 -16.60 5.10
C ASP A 32 3.55 -15.12 4.69
N ILE A 33 4.09 -14.24 5.53
CA ILE A 33 4.18 -12.82 5.18
C ILE A 33 5.27 -12.51 4.15
N ARG A 34 6.25 -13.41 3.95
CA ARG A 34 7.41 -13.22 3.05
C ARG A 34 7.31 -14.00 1.76
N ARG A 35 6.61 -15.14 1.76
CA ARG A 35 6.58 -16.02 0.59
C ARG A 35 5.85 -15.36 -0.59
N PRO A 36 6.26 -15.63 -1.83
CA PRO A 36 5.51 -15.25 -3.02
C PRO A 36 4.05 -15.76 -2.95
N LEU A 37 3.10 -14.85 -3.12
CA LEU A 37 1.66 -15.17 -3.24
C LEU A 37 1.11 -14.83 -4.64
N THR A 38 1.96 -14.29 -5.51
CA THR A 38 1.67 -14.04 -6.92
C THR A 38 2.85 -14.49 -7.78
N ALA A 39 2.63 -14.62 -9.10
CA ALA A 39 3.68 -14.94 -10.07
C ALA A 39 4.82 -13.89 -10.11
N THR A 40 4.55 -12.66 -9.67
CA THR A 40 5.54 -11.57 -9.60
C THR A 40 6.29 -11.52 -8.27
N GLY A 41 6.03 -12.44 -7.34
CA GLY A 41 6.71 -12.46 -6.03
C GLY A 41 6.08 -11.54 -4.98
N THR A 42 4.94 -10.92 -5.27
CA THR A 42 4.25 -10.02 -4.33
C THR A 42 3.88 -10.77 -3.06
N ASN A 43 4.21 -10.19 -1.91
CA ASN A 43 4.00 -10.73 -0.57
C ASN A 43 3.68 -9.59 0.40
N LEU A 44 3.13 -9.93 1.58
CA LEU A 44 2.61 -8.93 2.53
C LEU A 44 3.71 -8.04 3.12
N LEU A 45 4.86 -8.60 3.51
CA LEU A 45 5.94 -7.83 4.12
C LEU A 45 6.63 -6.90 3.10
N GLY A 46 6.72 -7.36 1.84
CA GLY A 46 7.19 -6.56 0.71
C GLY A 46 6.32 -5.34 0.46
N LEU A 47 4.99 -5.45 0.58
CA LEU A 47 4.09 -4.29 0.46
C LEU A 47 4.37 -3.23 1.54
N VAL A 48 4.62 -3.65 2.78
CA VAL A 48 4.98 -2.75 3.88
C VAL A 48 6.33 -2.06 3.64
N LYS A 49 7.32 -2.83 3.17
CA LYS A 49 8.64 -2.28 2.82
C LYS A 49 8.56 -1.26 1.68
N HIS A 50 7.79 -1.55 0.64
CA HIS A 50 7.56 -0.63 -0.47
C HIS A 50 6.92 0.68 0.00
N LEU A 51 5.84 0.60 0.76
CA LEU A 51 5.14 1.79 1.25
C LEU A 51 5.97 2.61 2.24
N THR A 52 6.90 1.98 2.97
CA THR A 52 7.90 2.71 3.77
C THR A 52 8.74 3.66 2.94
N LEU A 53 9.20 3.20 1.76
CA LEU A 53 10.01 4.01 0.86
C LEU A 53 9.16 5.09 0.16
N THR A 54 7.92 4.75 -0.21
CA THR A 54 6.96 5.70 -0.78
C THR A 54 6.70 6.87 0.19
N GLU A 55 6.34 6.60 1.44
CA GLU A 55 6.11 7.61 2.48
C GLU A 55 7.33 8.51 2.71
N ALA A 56 8.48 7.88 2.99
CA ALA A 56 9.72 8.57 3.31
C ALA A 56 10.21 9.47 2.16
N ARG A 57 10.05 9.02 0.91
CA ARG A 57 10.45 9.81 -0.26
C ARG A 57 9.48 10.96 -0.51
N TYR A 58 8.18 10.65 -0.63
CA TYR A 58 7.19 11.63 -1.08
C TYR A 58 6.90 12.73 -0.06
N PHE A 59 6.87 12.43 1.24
CA PHE A 59 6.70 13.47 2.27
C PHE A 59 8.04 13.99 2.83
N GLY A 60 9.16 13.39 2.44
CA GLY A 60 10.48 13.83 2.86
C GLY A 60 11.21 14.60 1.77
N GLU A 61 11.89 13.88 0.88
CA GLU A 61 12.77 14.44 -0.17
C GLU A 61 12.06 15.50 -1.04
N ILE A 62 10.82 15.25 -1.44
CA ILE A 62 10.03 16.12 -2.34
C ILE A 62 9.79 17.52 -1.76
N PHE A 63 9.77 17.63 -0.43
CA PHE A 63 9.53 18.88 0.29
C PHE A 63 10.79 19.40 1.00
N GLY A 64 11.98 18.88 0.66
CA GLY A 64 13.24 19.31 1.27
C GLY A 64 13.37 18.92 2.74
N ARG A 65 12.66 17.88 3.18
CA ARG A 65 12.64 17.38 4.56
C ARG A 65 13.11 15.92 4.58
N PRO A 66 14.38 15.61 4.26
CA PRO A 66 14.80 14.24 4.03
C PRO A 66 14.53 13.32 5.23
N PHE A 67 14.10 12.09 4.94
CA PHE A 67 13.97 11.04 5.95
C PHE A 67 15.37 10.68 6.49
N PRO A 68 15.55 10.50 7.81
CA PRO A 68 16.88 10.30 8.40
C PRO A 68 17.56 8.97 8.06
N GLU A 69 16.83 7.98 7.56
CA GLU A 69 17.40 6.69 7.17
C GLU A 69 17.65 6.61 5.65
N PRO A 70 18.68 5.88 5.20
CA PRO A 70 19.04 5.79 3.79
C PRO A 70 17.90 5.26 2.91
N LEU A 71 17.59 5.98 1.84
CA LEU A 71 16.68 5.53 0.79
C LEU A 71 17.48 5.14 -0.46
N PRO A 72 17.10 4.07 -1.18
CA PRO A 72 17.63 3.83 -2.52
C PRO A 72 17.42 5.05 -3.40
N ARG A 73 18.30 5.29 -4.38
CA ARG A 73 18.07 6.35 -5.34
C ARG A 73 16.86 6.04 -6.21
N TRP A 74 16.07 7.06 -6.55
CA TRP A 74 14.90 6.89 -7.42
C TRP A 74 15.28 6.54 -8.88
N ASP A 75 16.47 6.95 -9.31
CA ASP A 75 17.00 6.71 -10.67
C ASP A 75 17.90 5.47 -10.77
N ASP A 76 18.03 4.69 -9.70
CA ASP A 76 18.73 3.41 -9.74
C ASP A 76 17.83 2.33 -10.36
N LEU A 77 18.06 2.04 -11.63
CA LEU A 77 17.33 1.01 -12.36
C LEU A 77 17.58 -0.40 -11.80
N GLY A 78 18.75 -0.64 -11.18
CA GLY A 78 19.09 -1.93 -10.57
C GLY A 78 18.34 -2.17 -9.26
N ALA A 79 17.89 -1.11 -8.59
CA ALA A 79 17.11 -1.19 -7.36
C ALA A 79 15.59 -1.34 -7.61
N ARG A 80 15.11 -1.30 -8.85
CA ARG A 80 13.66 -1.41 -9.14
C ARG A 80 13.11 -2.76 -8.69
N GLY A 81 12.05 -2.72 -7.88
CA GLY A 81 11.40 -3.91 -7.34
C GLY A 81 12.10 -4.50 -6.09
N THR A 82 13.29 -4.01 -5.73
CA THR A 82 13.97 -4.44 -4.49
C THR A 82 13.25 -3.94 -3.23
N ASP A 83 12.46 -2.88 -3.39
CA ASP A 83 11.57 -2.33 -2.37
C ASP A 83 10.39 -3.24 -2.01
N MET A 84 10.07 -4.21 -2.88
CA MET A 84 9.06 -5.25 -2.63
C MET A 84 9.67 -6.56 -2.08
N TRP A 85 10.98 -6.61 -1.89
CA TRP A 85 11.70 -7.81 -1.43
C TRP A 85 12.24 -7.59 -0.02
N ALA A 86 11.61 -8.22 0.97
CA ALA A 86 12.16 -8.33 2.33
C ALA A 86 13.15 -9.50 2.38
N THR A 87 14.44 -9.20 2.58
CA THR A 87 15.51 -10.20 2.57
C THR A 87 15.52 -11.04 3.84
N GLU A 88 16.27 -12.14 3.84
CA GLU A 88 16.51 -12.98 5.01
C GLU A 88 17.20 -12.26 6.18
N ASP A 89 17.96 -11.21 5.88
CA ASP A 89 18.69 -10.40 6.85
C ASP A 89 17.81 -9.30 7.48
N GLU A 90 16.66 -8.98 6.88
CA GLU A 90 15.72 -8.00 7.41
C GLU A 90 14.65 -8.68 8.26
N THR A 91 14.51 -8.29 9.51
CA THR A 91 13.46 -8.81 10.38
C THR A 91 12.11 -8.14 10.13
N ARG A 92 11.01 -8.85 10.43
CA ARG A 92 9.66 -8.26 10.42
C ARG A 92 9.59 -7.00 11.27
N ALA A 93 10.18 -7.04 12.47
CA ALA A 93 10.17 -5.94 13.42
C ALA A 93 10.88 -4.70 12.86
N GLU A 94 12.03 -4.86 12.20
CA GLU A 94 12.75 -3.74 11.58
C GLU A 94 11.93 -3.08 10.48
N ILE A 95 11.32 -3.86 9.59
CA ILE A 95 10.50 -3.34 8.49
C ILE A 95 9.28 -2.60 9.04
N ILE A 96 8.54 -3.19 9.98
CA ILE A 96 7.36 -2.54 10.59
C ILE A 96 7.76 -1.27 11.34
N THR A 97 8.84 -1.32 12.13
CA THR A 97 9.28 -0.16 12.90
C THR A 97 9.74 0.97 11.98
N ARG A 98 10.43 0.63 10.88
CA ARG A 98 10.83 1.60 9.86
C ARG A 98 9.61 2.24 9.18
N TYR A 99 8.58 1.45 8.88
CA TYR A 99 7.33 1.98 8.34
C TYR A 99 6.66 2.97 9.29
N ARG A 100 6.57 2.64 10.59
CA ARG A 100 6.03 3.55 11.61
C ARG A 100 6.85 4.83 11.76
N ARG A 101 8.18 4.77 11.64
CA ARG A 101 9.04 5.97 11.60
C ARG A 101 8.78 6.81 10.34
N ALA A 102 8.58 6.18 9.19
CA ALA A 102 8.19 6.88 7.96
C ALA A 102 6.81 7.56 8.10
N TRP A 103 5.85 6.96 8.82
CA TRP A 103 4.58 7.61 9.14
C TRP A 103 4.77 8.85 10.01
N ALA A 104 5.53 8.73 11.10
CA ALA A 104 5.79 9.85 12.00
C ALA A 104 6.47 11.03 11.27
N HIS A 105 7.41 10.71 10.39
CA HIS A 105 8.06 11.70 9.53
C HIS A 105 7.09 12.37 8.55
N SER A 106 6.27 11.56 7.87
CA SER A 106 5.27 12.05 6.91
C SER A 106 4.20 12.90 7.58
N ASP A 107 3.71 12.48 8.75
CA ASP A 107 2.76 13.23 9.57
C ASP A 107 3.32 14.57 10.02
N ALA A 108 4.61 14.62 10.38
CA ALA A 108 5.29 15.86 10.72
C ALA A 108 5.39 16.82 9.52
N THR A 109 5.65 16.31 8.31
CA THR A 109 5.61 17.13 7.09
C THR A 109 4.20 17.65 6.79
N ILE A 110 3.20 16.76 6.79
CA ILE A 110 1.81 17.13 6.47
C ILE A 110 1.25 18.15 7.47
N THR A 111 1.62 18.02 8.74
CA THR A 111 1.21 18.98 9.79
C THR A 111 1.91 20.33 9.64
N ALA A 112 3.19 20.34 9.27
CA ALA A 112 4.00 21.56 9.20
C ALA A 112 3.72 22.43 7.97
N LEU A 113 3.23 21.82 6.89
CA LEU A 113 3.06 22.49 5.60
C LEU A 113 1.59 22.82 5.31
N ALA A 114 1.38 23.92 4.57
CA ALA A 114 0.09 24.22 3.98
C ALA A 114 -0.20 23.22 2.84
N VAL A 115 -1.48 23.00 2.52
CA VAL A 115 -1.88 22.02 1.50
C VAL A 115 -1.41 22.40 0.09
N ASP A 116 -1.12 23.68 -0.13
CA ASP A 116 -0.56 24.27 -1.34
C ASP A 116 0.96 24.50 -1.26
N ALA A 117 1.65 23.93 -0.26
CA ALA A 117 3.10 24.02 -0.19
C ALA A 117 3.74 23.36 -1.42
N PRO A 118 4.71 24.03 -2.09
CA PRO A 118 5.34 23.50 -3.29
C PRO A 118 6.29 22.34 -2.97
N GLY A 119 6.31 21.35 -3.86
CA GLY A 119 7.28 20.26 -3.90
C GLY A 119 7.69 19.95 -5.34
N HIS A 120 8.70 19.09 -5.50
CA HIS A 120 9.22 18.74 -6.83
C HIS A 120 9.50 17.24 -6.97
N VAL A 121 8.78 16.56 -7.88
CA VAL A 121 8.88 15.13 -8.18
C VAL A 121 9.52 14.93 -9.56
N PRO A 122 10.85 14.71 -9.66
CA PRO A 122 11.57 14.80 -10.93
C PRO A 122 11.23 13.70 -11.95
N TRP A 123 10.60 12.61 -11.52
CA TRP A 123 10.17 11.51 -12.39
C TRP A 123 8.71 11.62 -12.86
N TRP A 124 7.98 12.68 -12.48
CA TRP A 124 6.60 12.88 -12.91
C TRP A 124 6.52 13.73 -14.19
N PRO A 125 5.50 13.50 -15.05
CA PRO A 125 5.27 14.36 -16.23
C PRO A 125 4.98 15.82 -15.88
N ARG A 126 4.37 16.06 -14.72
CA ARG A 126 4.18 17.38 -14.10
C ARG A 126 4.96 17.39 -12.79
N PRO A 127 6.25 17.78 -12.81
CA PRO A 127 7.15 17.56 -11.69
C PRO A 127 6.94 18.58 -10.56
N ASP A 128 6.48 19.79 -10.88
CA ASP A 128 6.10 20.77 -9.86
C ASP A 128 4.72 20.42 -9.31
N VAL A 129 4.69 20.14 -8.02
CA VAL A 129 3.52 19.63 -7.32
C VAL A 129 3.22 20.46 -6.07
N LEU A 130 2.02 20.31 -5.55
CA LEU A 130 1.65 20.79 -4.23
C LEU A 130 1.56 19.62 -3.25
N LEU A 131 1.61 19.89 -1.94
CA LEU A 131 1.34 18.89 -0.90
C LEU A 131 0.02 18.15 -1.16
N PHE A 132 -1.00 18.84 -1.67
CA PHE A 132 -2.25 18.24 -2.13
C PHE A 132 -2.04 17.08 -3.11
N ASN A 133 -1.22 17.29 -4.16
CA ASN A 133 -0.99 16.27 -5.17
C ASN A 133 -0.29 15.05 -4.59
N VAL A 134 0.65 15.28 -3.67
CA VAL A 134 1.40 14.20 -3.00
C VAL A 134 0.52 13.44 -2.01
N LEU A 135 -0.31 14.12 -1.22
CA LEU A 135 -1.30 13.48 -0.34
C LEU A 135 -2.22 12.54 -1.11
N VAL A 136 -2.80 13.02 -2.22
CA VAL A 136 -3.68 12.20 -3.08
C VAL A 136 -2.92 11.02 -3.66
N HIS A 137 -1.68 11.23 -4.12
CA HIS A 137 -0.86 10.15 -4.67
C HIS A 137 -0.55 9.07 -3.64
N VAL A 138 -0.01 9.44 -2.48
CA VAL A 138 0.38 8.46 -1.45
C VAL A 138 -0.84 7.75 -0.88
N LEU A 139 -1.96 8.46 -0.65
CA LEU A 139 -3.23 7.81 -0.29
C LEU A 139 -3.65 6.77 -1.34
N THR A 140 -3.60 7.12 -2.63
CA THR A 140 -3.97 6.21 -3.71
C THR A 140 -3.05 4.98 -3.75
N GLU A 141 -1.74 5.16 -3.62
CA GLU A 141 -0.77 4.05 -3.59
C GLU A 141 -1.02 3.15 -2.37
N THR A 142 -1.18 3.72 -1.18
CA THR A 142 -1.44 2.95 0.05
C THR A 142 -2.77 2.20 -0.03
N SER A 143 -3.86 2.83 -0.49
CA SER A 143 -5.15 2.15 -0.67
C SER A 143 -5.09 1.05 -1.72
N ARG A 144 -4.37 1.24 -2.82
CA ARG A 144 -4.17 0.17 -3.83
C ARG A 144 -3.45 -1.03 -3.22
N HIS A 145 -2.39 -0.78 -2.45
CA HIS A 145 -1.61 -1.84 -1.82
C HIS A 145 -2.32 -2.50 -0.63
N ALA A 146 -3.17 -1.78 0.10
CA ALA A 146 -4.08 -2.36 1.09
C ALA A 146 -5.07 -3.33 0.44
N GLY A 147 -5.66 -2.95 -0.70
CA GLY A 147 -6.52 -3.86 -1.49
C GLY A 147 -5.76 -5.07 -2.04
N HIS A 148 -4.50 -4.92 -2.45
CA HIS A 148 -3.66 -6.09 -2.76
C HIS A 148 -3.47 -6.97 -1.53
N ALA A 149 -3.16 -6.39 -0.37
CA ALA A 149 -2.95 -7.12 0.87
C ALA A 149 -4.22 -7.88 1.31
N ASP A 150 -5.42 -7.38 1.04
CA ASP A 150 -6.68 -8.10 1.28
C ASP A 150 -6.74 -9.43 0.52
N ILE A 151 -6.48 -9.40 -0.79
CA ILE A 151 -6.49 -10.61 -1.61
C ILE A 151 -5.38 -11.57 -1.22
N LEU A 152 -4.20 -11.06 -0.87
CA LEU A 152 -3.11 -11.89 -0.40
C LEU A 152 -3.42 -12.54 0.95
N ARG A 153 -4.09 -11.81 1.84
CA ARG A 153 -4.50 -12.32 3.15
C ARG A 153 -5.57 -13.40 3.01
N GLU A 154 -6.57 -13.17 2.16
CA GLU A 154 -7.61 -14.15 1.84
C GLU A 154 -7.01 -15.48 1.38
N GLN A 155 -5.94 -15.47 0.58
CA GLN A 155 -5.27 -16.69 0.12
C GLN A 155 -4.52 -17.46 1.22
N LEU A 156 -4.14 -16.79 2.32
CA LEU A 156 -3.39 -17.40 3.40
C LEU A 156 -4.29 -18.12 4.41
N ASP A 157 -5.34 -17.44 4.87
CA ASP A 157 -6.17 -17.92 5.97
C ASP A 157 -7.68 -17.74 5.75
N GLY A 158 -8.08 -17.25 4.57
CA GLY A 158 -9.49 -16.98 4.25
C GLY A 158 -10.08 -15.78 5.00
N SER A 159 -9.27 -14.99 5.71
CA SER A 159 -9.76 -13.77 6.37
C SER A 159 -10.17 -12.74 5.34
N LEU A 160 -11.39 -12.23 5.49
CA LEU A 160 -11.96 -11.21 4.63
C LEU A 160 -12.00 -9.88 5.39
N ALA A 161 -11.63 -8.81 4.71
CA ALA A 161 -11.45 -7.49 5.33
C ALA A 161 -12.71 -6.91 6.00
N THR A 162 -13.92 -7.43 5.69
CA THR A 162 -15.20 -6.79 6.04
C THR A 162 -16.30 -7.75 6.52
N ASP A 163 -15.94 -8.89 7.11
CA ASP A 163 -16.91 -9.97 7.33
C ASP A 163 -17.39 -10.12 8.78
N GLY A 164 -18.26 -9.19 9.18
CA GLY A 164 -19.00 -9.33 10.45
C GLY A 164 -20.12 -10.38 10.44
N HIS A 165 -20.61 -10.83 9.27
CA HIS A 165 -21.92 -11.53 9.19
C HIS A 165 -22.03 -12.65 8.12
N ARG A 166 -20.95 -13.14 7.52
CA ARG A 166 -21.01 -14.18 6.47
C ARG A 166 -20.16 -15.38 6.85
N ASP A 167 -20.72 -16.58 6.73
CA ASP A 167 -20.04 -17.83 7.06
C ASP A 167 -19.43 -18.50 5.82
N ALA A 168 -18.67 -19.58 6.04
CA ALA A 168 -18.03 -20.34 4.98
C ALA A 168 -19.04 -20.91 3.95
N GLN A 169 -20.27 -21.22 4.39
CA GLN A 169 -21.31 -21.75 3.50
C GLN A 169 -21.81 -20.67 2.53
N PHE A 170 -22.02 -19.45 3.03
CA PHE A 170 -22.35 -18.29 2.19
C PHE A 170 -21.29 -18.09 1.11
N TRP A 171 -20.01 -18.12 1.50
CA TRP A 171 -18.91 -17.90 0.56
C TRP A 171 -18.77 -19.02 -0.48
N ALA A 172 -18.94 -20.27 -0.08
CA ALA A 172 -18.95 -21.40 -1.02
C ALA A 172 -20.10 -21.28 -2.05
N ALA A 173 -21.31 -20.90 -1.59
CA ALA A 173 -22.46 -20.70 -2.47
C ALA A 173 -22.23 -19.52 -3.43
N ARG A 174 -21.68 -18.42 -2.91
CA ARG A 174 -21.33 -17.23 -3.70
C ARG A 174 -20.29 -17.56 -4.78
N HIS A 175 -19.23 -18.27 -4.41
CA HIS A 175 -18.19 -18.72 -5.33
C HIS A 175 -18.78 -19.59 -6.45
N ALA A 176 -19.58 -20.59 -6.11
CA ALA A 176 -20.22 -21.47 -7.09
C ALA A 176 -21.14 -20.70 -8.06
N ALA A 177 -21.84 -19.65 -7.58
CA ALA A 177 -22.66 -18.81 -8.43
C ALA A 177 -21.82 -17.97 -9.43
N VAL A 178 -20.71 -17.39 -8.98
CA VAL A 178 -19.77 -16.65 -9.85
C VAL A 178 -19.19 -17.57 -10.92
N GLU A 179 -18.75 -18.77 -10.52
CA GLU A 179 -18.15 -19.75 -11.43
C GLU A 179 -19.14 -20.22 -12.52
N ARG A 180 -20.40 -20.47 -12.16
CA ARG A 180 -21.44 -20.83 -13.15
C ARG A 180 -21.66 -19.71 -14.16
N ALA A 181 -21.72 -18.45 -13.71
CA ALA A 181 -21.88 -17.31 -14.59
C ALA A 181 -20.69 -17.15 -15.55
N ALA A 182 -19.46 -17.30 -15.06
CA ALA A 182 -18.25 -17.23 -15.89
C ALA A 182 -18.22 -18.34 -16.97
N ARG A 183 -18.61 -19.57 -16.61
CA ARG A 183 -18.71 -20.68 -17.57
C ARG A 183 -19.77 -20.46 -18.64
N ALA A 184 -20.93 -19.91 -18.25
CA ALA A 184 -22.01 -19.59 -19.19
C ALA A 184 -21.57 -18.50 -20.19
N ALA A 185 -20.88 -17.45 -19.73
CA ALA A 185 -20.35 -16.40 -20.59
C ALA A 185 -19.35 -16.96 -21.63
N ARG A 186 -18.41 -17.82 -21.20
CA ARG A 186 -17.46 -18.48 -22.11
C ARG A 186 -18.15 -19.34 -23.17
N ALA A 187 -19.25 -20.00 -22.82
CA ALA A 187 -19.99 -20.82 -23.77
C ALA A 187 -20.69 -19.97 -24.86
N ALA A 188 -21.11 -18.75 -24.51
CA ALA A 188 -21.71 -17.81 -25.44
C ALA A 188 -20.70 -17.14 -26.39
N ASP A 189 -19.43 -17.01 -25.98
CA ASP A 189 -18.33 -16.38 -26.74
C ASP A 189 -17.65 -17.31 -27.78
N ARG A 190 -18.15 -18.54 -27.98
CA ARG A 190 -17.60 -19.42 -29.01
C ARG A 190 -18.02 -18.94 -30.40
N PRO A 191 -17.08 -18.63 -31.32
CA PRO A 191 -17.43 -18.32 -32.70
C PRO A 191 -18.04 -19.56 -33.37
N LEU A 192 -19.06 -19.33 -34.21
CA LEU A 192 -19.74 -20.33 -35.04
C LEU A 192 -18.76 -21.09 -35.95
#